data_AF-A0A3B8R630-F1
#
_entry.id   AF-A0A3B8R630-F1
#
_cell.length_a   1.000
_cell.length_b   1.000
_cell.length_c   1.000
_cell.angle_alpha   90.00
_cell.angle_beta   90.00
_cell.angle_gamma   90.00
#
_symmetry.space_group_name_H-M   'P 1'
#
loop_
_entity.id
_entity.type
_entity.pdbx_description
1 polymer ?
#
loop_
_entity_poly.entity_id
_entity_poly.type
_entity_poly.pdbx_seq_one_letter_code
_entity_poly.pdbx_strand_id
1 'polypeptide(L)'
;MDKSPKVEPFIGPHASQRMQQRGIKPSLARMVITFADREIHVGGGRTSFTVTRRHAKQLREEGLLAPSQVEQICSKAVVVSNDNFNPSMVTVMHLSDGKKGRHYRKNTKSRQASKYQKH
;
A
#
# COMPACT_ATOMS: atom_id res chain seq x y z
N MET A 1 -15.54 -13.36 3.76
CA MET A 1 -14.31 -13.05 4.52
C MET A 1 -14.02 -11.58 4.39
N ASP A 2 -14.20 -10.83 5.45
CA ASP A 2 -14.04 -9.38 5.47
C ASP A 2 -12.54 -9.04 5.43
N LYS A 3 -12.00 -8.73 4.25
CA LYS A 3 -10.61 -8.27 4.05
C LYS A 3 -10.53 -6.73 4.00
N SER A 4 -11.51 -6.05 4.60
CA SER A 4 -11.51 -4.59 4.72
C SER A 4 -10.44 -4.16 5.75
N PRO A 5 -9.53 -3.21 5.45
CA PRO A 5 -8.65 -2.64 6.46
C PRO A 5 -9.53 -2.01 7.55
N LYS A 6 -9.44 -2.52 8.79
CA LYS A 6 -10.27 -2.06 9.91
C LYS A 6 -10.03 -0.59 10.28
N VAL A 7 -8.92 -0.01 9.82
CA VAL A 7 -8.59 1.40 9.96
C VAL A 7 -8.05 1.91 8.62
N GLU A 8 -8.79 2.82 8.00
CA GLU A 8 -8.29 3.51 6.82
C GLU A 8 -7.30 4.60 7.23
N PRO A 9 -6.08 4.65 6.67
CA PRO A 9 -5.11 5.65 7.08
C PRO A 9 -5.60 7.07 6.79
N PHE A 10 -5.40 7.97 7.75
CA PHE A 10 -5.70 9.39 7.56
C PHE A 10 -4.86 9.97 6.43
N ILE A 11 -5.52 10.63 5.46
CA ILE A 11 -4.88 11.33 4.35
C ILE A 11 -4.81 12.81 4.71
N GLY A 12 -3.67 13.22 5.27
CA GLY A 12 -3.41 14.62 5.59
C GLY A 12 -3.07 15.49 4.36
N PRO A 13 -2.94 16.82 4.55
CA PRO A 13 -2.64 17.76 3.48
C PRO A 13 -1.39 17.41 2.67
N HIS A 14 -0.31 17.02 3.35
CA HIS A 14 0.93 16.60 2.69
C HIS A 14 0.71 15.38 1.78
N ALA A 15 0.02 14.34 2.27
CA ALA A 15 -0.25 13.14 1.46
C ALA A 15 -1.15 13.45 0.26
N SER A 16 -2.18 14.27 0.46
CA SER A 16 -3.08 14.73 -0.59
C SER A 16 -2.33 15.50 -1.69
N GLN A 17 -1.44 16.44 -1.31
CA GLN A 17 -0.61 17.17 -2.26
C GLN A 17 0.31 16.23 -3.04
N ARG A 18 0.93 15.25 -2.37
CA ARG A 18 1.80 14.26 -3.03
C ARG A 18 1.05 13.35 -4.01
N MET A 19 -0.19 12.99 -3.69
CA MET A 19 -1.08 12.26 -4.58
C MET A 19 -1.40 13.08 -5.84
N GLN A 20 -1.78 14.35 -5.66
CA GLN A 20 -2.10 15.26 -6.76
C GLN A 20 -0.91 15.45 -7.69
N GLN A 21 0.28 15.75 -7.14
CA GLN A 21 1.53 15.92 -7.90
C GLN A 21 1.89 14.71 -8.76
N ARG A 22 1.38 13.51 -8.40
CA ARG A 22 1.71 12.25 -9.07
C ARG A 22 0.55 11.67 -9.88
N GLY A 23 -0.58 12.37 -9.94
CA GLY A 23 -1.80 11.90 -10.61
C GLY A 23 -2.38 10.64 -10.00
N ILE A 24 -2.21 10.43 -8.68
CA ILE A 24 -2.67 9.22 -8.00
C ILE A 24 -3.94 9.54 -7.21
N LYS A 25 -5.03 8.80 -7.47
CA LYS A 25 -6.28 8.98 -6.76
C LYS A 25 -6.20 8.40 -5.33
N PRO A 26 -6.84 9.03 -4.33
CA PRO A 26 -6.95 8.47 -2.98
C PRO A 26 -7.53 7.06 -2.94
N SER A 27 -8.53 6.77 -3.79
CA SER A 27 -9.12 5.43 -3.92
C SER A 27 -8.10 4.38 -4.35
N LEU A 28 -7.18 4.73 -5.26
CA LEU A 28 -6.12 3.83 -5.69
C LEU A 28 -5.12 3.55 -4.56
N ALA A 29 -4.76 4.57 -3.77
CA ALA A 29 -3.89 4.40 -2.61
C ALA A 29 -4.53 3.51 -1.54
N ARG A 30 -5.83 3.68 -1.28
CA ARG A 30 -6.60 2.82 -0.38
C ARG A 30 -6.62 1.37 -0.88
N MET A 31 -6.86 1.15 -2.18
CA MET A 31 -6.78 -0.20 -2.78
C MET A 31 -5.41 -0.86 -2.59
N VAL A 32 -4.31 -0.11 -2.74
CA VAL A 32 -2.96 -0.66 -2.50
C VAL A 32 -2.80 -1.14 -1.06
N ILE A 33 -3.32 -0.39 -0.08
CA ILE A 33 -3.27 -0.80 1.33
C ILE A 33 -4.16 -2.01 1.57
N THR A 34 -5.41 -1.98 1.09
CA THR A 34 -6.40 -3.06 1.25
C THR A 34 -5.90 -4.40 0.71
N PHE A 35 -5.22 -4.37 -0.44
CA PHE A 35 -4.79 -5.57 -1.16
C PHE A 35 -3.28 -5.83 -1.08
N ALA A 36 -2.57 -5.17 -0.16
CA ALA A 36 -1.13 -5.37 -0.01
C ALA A 36 -0.81 -6.81 0.42
N ASP A 37 0.08 -7.47 -0.32
CA ASP A 37 0.72 -8.73 0.10
C ASP A 37 2.16 -8.52 0.58
N ARG A 38 2.68 -7.29 0.44
CA ARG A 38 4.02 -6.92 0.88
C ARG A 38 4.02 -5.68 1.74
N GLU A 39 4.62 -5.86 2.91
CA GLU A 39 4.87 -4.81 3.90
C GLU A 39 6.38 -4.73 4.18
N ILE A 40 6.95 -3.54 4.04
CA ILE A 40 8.37 -3.30 4.27
C ILE A 40 8.52 -2.14 5.22
N HIS A 41 9.22 -2.35 6.34
CA HIS A 41 9.57 -1.26 7.24
C HIS A 41 10.64 -0.39 6.60
N VAL A 42 10.37 0.91 6.43
CA VAL A 42 11.27 1.85 5.73
C VAL A 42 11.98 2.81 6.68
N GLY A 43 11.97 2.50 7.98
CA GLY A 43 12.59 3.28 9.04
C GLY A 43 11.71 4.43 9.55
N GLY A 44 12.00 4.91 10.76
CA GLY A 44 11.29 6.03 11.38
C GLY A 44 9.80 5.78 11.59
N GLY A 45 9.41 4.58 12.04
CA GLY A 45 8.01 4.24 12.34
C GLY A 45 7.12 4.00 11.10
N ARG A 46 7.71 3.95 9.90
CA ARG A 46 6.97 3.90 8.64
C ARG A 46 7.01 2.53 7.98
N THR A 47 5.89 2.17 7.37
CA THR A 47 5.74 0.92 6.60
C THR A 47 5.29 1.24 5.18
N SER A 48 5.94 0.61 4.21
CA SER A 48 5.59 0.63 2.80
C SER A 48 4.74 -0.58 2.46
N PHE A 49 3.61 -0.34 1.81
CA PHE A 49 2.66 -1.33 1.31
C PHE A 49 2.75 -1.40 -0.22
N THR A 50 2.83 -2.62 -0.74
CA THR A 50 2.84 -2.88 -2.19
C THR A 50 2.05 -4.14 -2.51
N VAL A 51 1.56 -4.21 -3.75
CA VAL A 51 0.87 -5.39 -4.28
C VAL A 51 1.73 -6.05 -5.36
N THR A 52 1.99 -7.34 -5.25
CA THR A 52 2.70 -8.09 -6.28
C THR A 52 1.78 -8.44 -7.45
N ARG A 53 2.37 -8.56 -8.65
CA ARG A 53 1.63 -9.04 -9.83
C ARG A 53 0.99 -10.40 -9.61
N ARG A 54 1.66 -11.30 -8.86
CA ARG A 54 1.11 -12.63 -8.53
C ARG A 54 -0.15 -12.50 -7.69
N HIS A 55 -0.11 -11.70 -6.61
CA HIS A 55 -1.26 -11.53 -5.75
C HIS A 55 -2.40 -10.79 -6.44
N ALA A 56 -2.11 -9.72 -7.18
CA ALA A 56 -3.13 -9.00 -7.94
C ALA A 56 -3.80 -9.87 -9.02
N LYS A 57 -3.07 -10.80 -9.65
CA LYS A 57 -3.65 -11.77 -10.59
C LYS A 57 -4.63 -12.71 -9.88
N GLN A 58 -4.26 -13.21 -8.70
CA GLN A 58 -5.14 -14.03 -7.87
C GLN A 58 -6.41 -13.26 -7.46
N LEU A 59 -6.27 -12.03 -6.97
CA LEU A 59 -7.43 -11.18 -6.61
C LEU A 59 -8.36 -10.92 -7.80
N ARG A 60 -7.81 -10.80 -9.01
CA ARG A 60 -8.60 -10.71 -10.24
C ARG A 60 -9.35 -12.01 -10.54
N GLU A 61 -8.69 -13.16 -10.42
CA GLU A 61 -9.32 -14.49 -10.59
C GLU A 61 -10.43 -14.73 -9.56
N GLU A 62 -10.28 -14.18 -8.35
CA GLU A 62 -11.30 -14.16 -7.30
C GLU A 62 -12.41 -13.11 -7.53
N GLY A 63 -12.36 -12.33 -8.61
CA GLY A 63 -13.36 -11.29 -8.94
C GLY A 63 -13.29 -10.03 -8.09
N LEU A 64 -12.23 -9.86 -7.28
CA LEU A 64 -12.06 -8.72 -6.36
C LEU A 64 -11.43 -7.48 -7.03
N LEU A 65 -10.78 -7.67 -8.18
CA LEU A 65 -10.16 -6.59 -8.95
C LEU A 65 -10.52 -6.69 -10.44
N ALA A 66 -10.82 -5.54 -11.04
CA ALA A 66 -10.90 -5.40 -12.49
C ALA A 66 -9.50 -5.49 -13.13
N PRO A 67 -9.38 -5.93 -14.39
CA PRO A 67 -8.10 -5.97 -15.10
C PRO A 67 -7.33 -4.65 -15.09
N SER A 68 -8.03 -3.51 -15.22
CA SER A 68 -7.43 -2.17 -15.19
C SER A 68 -6.85 -1.81 -13.82
N GLN A 69 -7.43 -2.33 -12.72
CA GLN A 69 -6.95 -2.05 -11.37
C GLN A 69 -5.67 -2.81 -11.05
N VAL A 70 -5.48 -4.02 -11.61
CA VAL A 70 -4.28 -4.84 -11.41
C VAL A 70 -3.01 -4.07 -11.76
N GLU A 71 -2.97 -3.47 -12.95
CA GLU A 71 -1.81 -2.70 -13.40
C GLU A 71 -1.59 -1.43 -12.55
N GLN A 72 -2.68 -0.76 -12.21
CA GLN A 72 -2.65 0.46 -11.43
C GLN A 72 -2.09 0.24 -10.03
N ILE A 73 -2.47 -0.83 -9.32
CA ILE A 73 -1.99 -1.08 -7.95
C ILE A 73 -0.59 -1.69 -7.91
N CYS A 74 -0.24 -2.57 -8.86
CA CYS A 74 1.07 -3.25 -8.89
C CYS A 74 2.23 -2.29 -9.14
N SER A 75 1.94 -1.13 -9.74
CA SER A 75 2.92 -0.10 -10.08
C SER A 75 3.06 0.98 -9.00
N LYS A 76 2.53 0.77 -7.80
CA LYS A 76 2.47 1.79 -6.74
C LYS A 76 2.96 1.26 -5.41
N ALA A 77 3.51 2.16 -4.61
CA ALA A 77 3.78 1.94 -3.20
C ALA A 77 3.12 3.05 -2.37
N VAL A 78 2.53 2.64 -1.26
CA VAL A 78 1.95 3.56 -0.26
C VAL A 78 2.78 3.46 1.00
N VAL A 79 3.21 4.59 1.55
CA VAL A 79 3.93 4.64 2.82
C VAL A 79 3.01 5.22 3.89
N VAL A 80 2.89 4.49 5.00
CA VAL A 80 2.07 4.87 6.16
C VAL A 80 2.99 5.00 7.36
N SER A 81 2.81 6.07 8.15
CA SER A 81 3.37 6.21 9.49
C SER A 81 2.38 5.64 10.48
N ASN A 82 2.86 4.88 11.46
CA ASN A 82 2.03 4.43 12.58
C ASN A 82 2.42 5.16 13.88
N ASP A 83 2.49 6.49 13.79
CA ASP A 83 2.80 7.32 14.94
C ASP A 83 1.55 7.48 15.81
N ASN A 84 1.72 7.41 17.14
CA ASN A 84 0.64 7.62 18.12
C ASN A 84 -0.62 6.75 17.92
N PHE A 85 -0.44 5.50 17.47
CA PHE A 85 -1.52 4.54 17.20
C PHE A 85 -2.53 4.97 16.12
N ASN A 86 -2.26 6.06 15.40
CA ASN A 86 -3.12 6.59 14.35
C ASN A 86 -2.39 6.48 13.00
N PRO A 87 -2.74 5.49 12.16
CA PRO A 87 -2.08 5.32 10.88
C PRO A 87 -2.36 6.53 9.99
N SER A 88 -1.30 7.21 9.56
CA SER A 88 -1.40 8.33 8.62
C SER A 88 -0.60 8.03 7.36
N MET A 89 -1.22 8.26 6.21
CA MET A 89 -0.51 8.15 4.95
C MET A 89 0.52 9.27 4.84
N VAL A 90 1.77 8.90 4.58
CA VAL A 90 2.87 9.86 4.42
C VAL A 90 3.02 10.22 2.95
N THR A 91 2.99 9.21 2.07
CA THR A 91 3.19 9.42 0.65
C THR A 91 2.71 8.23 -0.19
N VAL A 92 2.48 8.49 -1.48
CA VAL A 92 2.25 7.47 -2.51
C VAL A 92 3.18 7.71 -3.67
N MET A 93 3.74 6.65 -4.26
CA MET A 93 4.71 6.77 -5.34
C MET A 93 4.50 5.72 -6.43
N HIS A 94 4.93 6.05 -7.64
CA HIS A 94 5.09 5.11 -8.74
C HIS A 94 6.35 4.27 -8.49
N LEU A 95 6.20 2.95 -8.51
CA LEU A 95 7.34 2.05 -8.49
C LEU A 95 8.00 2.08 -9.87
N SER A 96 9.20 2.64 -9.95
CA SER A 96 10.05 2.52 -11.13
C SER A 96 10.63 1.12 -11.24
N ASP A 97 10.77 0.61 -12.46
CA ASP A 97 11.61 -0.54 -12.72
C ASP A 97 13.08 -0.10 -12.63
N GLY A 98 13.83 -0.69 -11.69
CA GLY A 98 15.24 -0.36 -11.46
C GLY A 98 15.66 -0.26 -9.99
N LYS A 99 16.84 0.32 -9.75
CA LYS A 99 17.47 0.40 -8.41
C LYS A 99 16.59 1.10 -7.37
N LYS A 100 15.89 2.18 -7.76
CA LYS A 100 15.03 2.98 -6.87
C LYS A 100 13.80 2.21 -6.39
N GLY A 101 13.13 1.46 -7.27
CA GLY A 101 12.01 0.60 -6.91
C GLY A 101 12.43 -0.67 -6.15
N ARG A 102 13.70 -1.11 -6.29
CA ARG A 102 14.20 -2.33 -5.65
C ARG A 102 14.08 -2.30 -4.13
N HIS A 103 14.28 -1.13 -3.50
CA HIS A 103 14.13 -0.95 -2.06
C HIS A 103 12.75 -1.38 -1.55
N TYR A 104 11.70 -1.07 -2.31
CA TYR A 104 10.30 -1.40 -2.00
C TYR A 104 9.88 -2.81 -2.48
N ARG A 105 10.77 -3.55 -3.15
CA ARG A 105 10.53 -4.93 -3.61
C ARG A 105 11.32 -5.96 -2.80
N LYS A 106 12.14 -5.54 -1.84
CA LYS A 106 12.92 -6.46 -1.00
C LYS A 106 11.96 -7.27 -0.12
N ASN A 107 11.99 -8.60 -0.26
CA ASN A 107 11.28 -9.51 0.64
C ASN A 107 11.97 -9.50 2.02
N THR A 108 11.54 -8.60 2.91
CA THR A 108 11.69 -8.83 4.36
C THR A 108 10.55 -9.76 4.77
N LYS A 109 10.88 -10.90 5.40
CA LYS A 109 9.93 -11.95 5.81
C LYS A 109 8.61 -11.35 6.28
N SER A 110 7.54 -11.74 5.58
CA SER A 110 6.16 -11.40 5.89
C SER A 110 5.82 -11.81 7.31
N ARG A 111 5.84 -10.86 8.24
CA ARG A 111 4.87 -10.91 9.34
C ARG A 111 3.56 -10.52 8.68
N GLN A 112 2.63 -11.46 8.64
CA GLN A 112 1.24 -11.23 8.23
C GLN A 112 0.77 -9.88 8.80
N ALA A 113 -0.07 -9.18 8.04
CA ALA A 113 -0.84 -7.98 8.40
C ALA A 113 -1.82 -8.22 9.57
N SER A 114 -1.41 -8.98 10.58
CA SER A 114 -2.19 -9.50 11.70
C SER A 114 -1.98 -8.68 12.98
N LYS A 115 -1.33 -7.51 12.92
CA LYS A 115 -0.98 -6.71 14.11
C LYS A 115 -1.67 -5.34 14.21
N TYR A 116 -2.85 -5.19 13.62
CA TYR A 116 -3.79 -4.11 13.98
C TYR A 116 -4.99 -4.67 14.75
N GLN A 117 -4.71 -5.55 15.71
CA GLN A 117 -5.62 -6.03 16.75
C GLN A 117 -4.92 -5.81 18.10
N LYS A 118 -5.60 -5.09 19.01
CA LYS A 118 -5.32 -4.78 20.44
C LYS A 118 -5.35 -3.26 20.65
N HIS A 119 -6.17 -2.68 21.52
CA HIS A 119 -7.16 -3.15 22.49
C HIS A 119 -8.32 -2.17 22.48
#